data_AF-A0A7S3RRF1-F1
#
_entry.id   AF-A0A7S3RRF1-F1
#
_cell.length_a   1.000
_cell.length_b   1.000
_cell.length_c   1.000
_cell.angle_alpha   90.00
_cell.angle_beta   90.00
_cell.angle_gamma   90.00
#
_symmetry.space_group_name_H-M   'P 1'
#
loop_
_entity.id
_entity.type
_entity.pdbx_description
1 polymer ?
#
loop_
_entity_poly.entity_id
_entity_poly.type
_entity_poly.pdbx_seq_one_letter_code
_entity_poly.pdbx_strand_id
1 'polypeptide(L)'
;EAEGAKDNMARRATDAGILAMECYFPQRYVPQTALEEADGCAGKYTVGLGQTALAFFDDREDIASVLLTACARLLERYGVPASAIGRLEVGTETLLDKSKSVKTTLMAQLFGAEHSDVEGVSSTNACYGGTAALLNSVAWVESSAWDGRYALVVCGDIAVYAPGPARPTGGGGAVAMLVGPDAPLVMAGPRATHAFEVYDFYKPRGDTEYATVDGKLSQDAYLASVDTCWSRLKAKLGAPAAAEQLGLNGSPADLRAFDYVCMHSPYNKLVQKGFARLLYGDFADDATAPRFAGDAQRWAGVPPAKTVGDREAEKCFVGLAKPDFEAKCAPSDTASRQVGNCYTAALYMNLLSLVSAKASSLIGARLLLFSYGSGAVATAFTLIGREPSGGSALALPPASPFTLERIATTAQLAERLTARTCSDLPTLTRALELREERYGQAGYEIAANRITHIPSTHSLCTTAGGVRAVRRRRRSGAGDLLPRCGRRAPPPHLLEEVSRRFATPGAPSHSLGAAPRRRLRSNNVERRWLTGLVGRRAGLHRNVQFPRRGWQSGRVWGQPGLPRFAEERSICVRPVRVLLDRALRLLFSNLVFEQHLVCIHRTLDHRNPTA
;
A
#
# COMPACT_ATOMS: atom_id res chain seq x y z
N GLU A 1 -20.79 39.41 -5.79
CA GLU A 1 -20.67 37.99 -5.37
C GLU A 1 -20.65 37.02 -6.56
N ALA A 2 -21.65 37.00 -7.45
CA ALA A 2 -21.73 36.05 -8.56
C ALA A 2 -20.48 35.97 -9.49
N GLU A 3 -19.76 37.08 -9.69
CA GLU A 3 -18.49 37.07 -10.44
C GLU A 3 -17.33 36.45 -9.65
N GLY A 4 -17.23 36.70 -8.35
CA GLY A 4 -16.27 36.03 -7.47
C GLY A 4 -16.53 34.52 -7.36
N ALA A 5 -17.79 34.09 -7.49
CA ALA A 5 -18.12 32.67 -7.62
C ALA A 5 -17.59 32.06 -8.95
N LYS A 6 -17.61 32.82 -10.06
CA LYS A 6 -16.99 32.39 -11.33
C LYS A 6 -15.46 32.33 -11.23
N ASP A 7 -14.81 33.32 -10.61
CA ASP A 7 -13.34 33.33 -10.42
C ASP A 7 -12.87 32.16 -9.53
N ASN A 8 -13.64 31.81 -8.48
CA ASN A 8 -13.38 30.60 -7.68
C ASN A 8 -13.61 29.29 -8.47
N MET A 9 -14.51 29.29 -9.45
CA MET A 9 -14.76 28.12 -10.30
C MET A 9 -13.68 27.95 -11.38
N ALA A 10 -13.07 29.05 -11.83
CA ALA A 10 -11.97 29.07 -12.81
C ALA A 10 -10.62 28.53 -12.28
N ARG A 11 -10.49 28.27 -10.96
CA ARG A 11 -9.25 27.78 -10.33
C ARG A 11 -9.21 26.28 -10.05
N ARG A 12 -10.30 25.55 -10.28
CA ARG A 12 -10.30 24.08 -10.07
C ARG A 12 -9.58 23.39 -11.22
N ALA A 13 -8.63 22.52 -10.89
CA ALA A 13 -7.97 21.64 -11.84
C ALA A 13 -9.00 20.78 -12.60
N THR A 14 -9.06 20.94 -13.92
CA THR A 14 -9.77 20.02 -14.81
C THR A 14 -8.88 18.83 -15.16
N ASP A 15 -9.49 17.68 -15.44
CA ASP A 15 -8.79 16.49 -15.93
C ASP A 15 -7.66 16.02 -14.99
N ALA A 16 -7.90 16.09 -13.68
CA ALA A 16 -6.93 15.71 -12.66
C ALA A 16 -6.64 14.19 -12.72
N GLY A 17 -5.35 13.83 -12.80
CA GLY A 17 -4.96 12.44 -13.00
C GLY A 17 -3.46 12.22 -13.10
N ILE A 18 -3.05 11.06 -13.63
CA ILE A 18 -1.64 10.66 -13.72
C ILE A 18 -1.03 11.21 -15.02
N LEU A 19 -0.07 12.13 -14.89
CA LEU A 19 0.68 12.77 -15.97
C LEU A 19 1.88 11.94 -16.43
N ALA A 20 2.60 11.35 -15.49
CA ALA A 20 3.82 10.60 -15.76
C ALA A 20 3.91 9.39 -14.84
N MET A 21 4.53 8.30 -15.33
CA MET A 21 4.83 7.12 -14.52
C MET A 21 6.27 6.67 -14.74
N GLU A 22 6.90 6.18 -13.69
CA GLU A 22 8.19 5.50 -13.75
C GLU A 22 8.25 4.44 -12.65
N CYS A 23 8.90 3.32 -12.91
CA CYS A 23 9.02 2.19 -11.99
C CYS A 23 10.46 1.93 -11.57
N TYR A 24 10.60 1.18 -10.49
CA TYR A 24 11.84 0.51 -10.13
C TYR A 24 11.56 -0.92 -9.64
N PHE A 25 12.45 -1.84 -9.98
CA PHE A 25 12.42 -3.25 -9.56
C PHE A 25 13.87 -3.75 -9.58
N PRO A 26 14.23 -4.76 -8.77
CA PRO A 26 15.62 -5.20 -8.67
C PRO A 26 16.07 -5.94 -9.93
N GLN A 27 17.37 -5.88 -10.19
CA GLN A 27 17.96 -6.50 -11.39
C GLN A 27 18.09 -8.02 -11.31
N ARG A 28 17.98 -8.66 -10.15
CA ARG A 28 18.01 -10.12 -10.04
C ARG A 28 16.61 -10.69 -9.93
N TYR A 29 16.45 -11.86 -10.53
CA TYR A 29 15.32 -12.74 -10.31
C TYR A 29 15.76 -14.20 -10.27
N VAL A 30 14.94 -15.06 -9.68
CA VAL A 30 15.00 -16.51 -9.90
C VAL A 30 13.80 -16.94 -10.77
N PRO A 31 13.95 -17.91 -11.69
CA PRO A 31 12.81 -18.51 -12.38
C PRO A 31 11.90 -19.23 -11.39
N GLN A 32 10.58 -19.15 -11.56
CA GLN A 32 9.63 -19.88 -10.72
C GLN A 32 9.71 -21.40 -10.96
N THR A 33 10.17 -21.86 -12.13
CA THR A 33 10.47 -23.28 -12.38
C THR A 33 11.61 -23.80 -11.49
N ALA A 34 12.67 -23.01 -11.29
CA ALA A 34 13.77 -23.41 -10.39
C ALA A 34 13.29 -23.54 -8.92
N LEU A 35 12.37 -22.68 -8.50
CA LEU A 35 11.70 -22.81 -7.19
C LEU A 35 10.81 -24.07 -7.13
N GLU A 36 10.07 -24.38 -8.20
CA GLU A 36 9.28 -25.62 -8.28
C GLU A 36 10.15 -26.89 -8.27
N GLU A 37 11.31 -26.87 -8.91
CA GLU A 37 12.28 -27.98 -8.91
C GLU A 37 12.85 -28.21 -7.50
N ALA A 38 13.25 -27.15 -6.79
CA ALA A 38 13.78 -27.24 -5.42
C ALA A 38 12.72 -27.63 -4.38
N ASP A 39 11.48 -27.15 -4.52
CA ASP A 39 10.35 -27.50 -3.64
C ASP A 39 9.65 -28.81 -4.05
N GLY A 40 10.06 -29.46 -5.15
CA GLY A 40 9.51 -30.73 -5.64
C GLY A 40 8.06 -30.64 -6.13
N CYS A 41 7.65 -29.51 -6.73
CA CYS A 41 6.25 -29.18 -6.98
C CYS A 41 5.98 -28.49 -8.34
N ALA A 42 6.39 -29.14 -9.44
CA ALA A 42 6.16 -28.69 -10.81
C ALA A 42 4.72 -28.20 -11.07
N GLY A 43 4.58 -27.07 -11.76
CA GLY A 43 3.32 -26.41 -12.09
C GLY A 43 2.67 -25.59 -10.97
N LYS A 44 3.05 -25.78 -9.70
CA LYS A 44 2.40 -25.13 -8.54
C LYS A 44 2.55 -23.60 -8.52
N TYR A 45 3.63 -23.05 -9.06
CA TYR A 45 3.93 -21.62 -9.06
C TYR A 45 3.70 -21.02 -10.46
N THR A 46 4.15 -21.70 -11.49
CA THR A 46 4.00 -21.32 -12.91
C THR A 46 2.55 -21.36 -13.40
N VAL A 47 1.77 -22.35 -12.99
CA VAL A 47 0.34 -22.49 -13.34
C VAL A 47 -0.57 -22.19 -12.13
N GLY A 48 -0.22 -22.69 -10.95
CA GLY A 48 -1.02 -22.53 -9.72
C GLY A 48 -1.04 -21.11 -9.16
N LEU A 49 0.08 -20.38 -9.25
CA LEU A 49 0.15 -18.94 -8.93
C LEU A 49 0.13 -18.05 -10.19
N GLY A 50 0.51 -18.60 -11.35
CA GLY A 50 0.62 -17.88 -12.63
C GLY A 50 1.91 -17.05 -12.78
N GLN A 51 2.88 -17.25 -11.87
CA GLN A 51 4.13 -16.47 -11.79
C GLN A 51 5.22 -17.12 -12.64
N THR A 52 6.01 -16.33 -13.39
CA THR A 52 7.13 -16.85 -14.20
C THR A 52 8.49 -16.60 -13.54
N ALA A 53 8.65 -15.51 -12.80
CA ALA A 53 9.88 -15.16 -12.10
C ALA A 53 9.61 -14.42 -10.77
N LEU A 54 10.55 -14.55 -9.83
CA LEU A 54 10.55 -13.88 -8.53
C LEU A 54 11.74 -12.94 -8.46
N ALA A 55 11.51 -11.62 -8.45
CA ALA A 55 12.58 -10.62 -8.32
C ALA A 55 12.93 -10.38 -6.83
N PHE A 56 14.19 -10.10 -6.52
CA PHE A 56 14.63 -9.93 -5.13
C PHE A 56 15.77 -8.91 -4.96
N PHE A 57 15.77 -8.25 -3.79
CA PHE A 57 16.78 -7.32 -3.34
C PHE A 57 17.84 -8.02 -2.47
N ASP A 58 18.98 -7.36 -2.26
CA ASP A 58 20.04 -7.73 -1.33
C ASP A 58 20.18 -6.70 -0.19
N ASP A 59 21.32 -6.72 0.52
CA ASP A 59 21.65 -5.77 1.59
C ASP A 59 22.02 -4.35 1.10
N ARG A 60 22.05 -4.12 -0.22
CA ARG A 60 22.29 -2.80 -0.83
C ARG A 60 21.02 -1.99 -1.04
N GLU A 61 19.85 -2.62 -1.04
CA GLU A 61 18.59 -1.99 -1.45
C GLU A 61 17.51 -2.11 -0.37
N ASP A 62 17.09 -0.95 0.14
CA ASP A 62 15.99 -0.84 1.11
C ASP A 62 14.86 0.02 0.52
N ILE A 63 13.69 0.03 1.15
CA ILE A 63 12.54 0.69 0.53
C ILE A 63 12.76 2.20 0.30
N ALA A 64 13.54 2.91 1.12
CA ALA A 64 13.84 4.32 0.83
C ALA A 64 14.73 4.46 -0.41
N SER A 65 15.72 3.58 -0.62
CA SER A 65 16.56 3.63 -1.84
C SER A 65 15.79 3.19 -3.09
N VAL A 66 14.84 2.26 -2.93
CA VAL A 66 13.90 1.79 -3.96
C VAL A 66 12.94 2.92 -4.39
N LEU A 67 12.22 3.55 -3.45
CA LEU A 67 11.31 4.67 -3.76
C LEU A 67 12.06 5.90 -4.30
N LEU A 68 13.23 6.21 -3.73
CA LEU A 68 14.09 7.31 -4.18
C LEU A 68 14.56 7.10 -5.63
N THR A 69 14.84 5.86 -6.03
CA THR A 69 15.23 5.53 -7.41
C THR A 69 14.07 5.71 -8.39
N ALA A 70 12.84 5.32 -8.03
CA ALA A 70 11.67 5.58 -8.87
C ALA A 70 11.40 7.09 -9.02
N CYS A 71 11.39 7.85 -7.92
CA CYS A 71 11.18 9.30 -7.95
C CYS A 71 12.25 10.05 -8.75
N ALA A 72 13.53 9.79 -8.48
CA ALA A 72 14.64 10.47 -9.16
C ALA A 72 14.61 10.21 -10.67
N ARG A 73 14.30 8.98 -11.09
CA ARG A 73 14.17 8.64 -12.52
C ARG A 73 12.96 9.32 -13.16
N LEU A 74 11.83 9.46 -12.45
CA LEU A 74 10.69 10.23 -12.96
C LEU A 74 11.09 11.68 -13.20
N LEU A 75 11.60 12.37 -12.17
CA LEU A 75 11.96 13.78 -12.26
C LEU A 75 12.98 14.03 -13.39
N GLU A 76 14.01 13.21 -13.51
CA GLU A 76 15.01 13.34 -14.58
C GLU A 76 14.48 13.00 -15.97
N ARG A 77 13.76 11.89 -16.16
CA ARG A 77 13.33 11.43 -17.50
C ARG A 77 12.21 12.29 -18.08
N TYR A 78 11.35 12.86 -17.23
CA TYR A 78 10.27 13.75 -17.67
C TYR A 78 10.66 15.23 -17.65
N GLY A 79 11.84 15.58 -17.12
CA GLY A 79 12.33 16.96 -17.04
C GLY A 79 11.67 17.81 -15.94
N VAL A 80 11.10 17.17 -14.91
CA VAL A 80 10.35 17.84 -13.84
C VAL A 80 11.32 18.37 -12.78
N PRO A 81 11.44 19.69 -12.58
CA PRO A 81 12.27 20.23 -11.52
C PRO A 81 11.61 19.99 -10.15
N ALA A 82 12.42 19.74 -9.11
CA ALA A 82 11.90 19.47 -7.76
C ALA A 82 11.07 20.65 -7.19
N SER A 83 11.34 21.88 -7.63
CA SER A 83 10.56 23.08 -7.30
C SER A 83 9.10 23.04 -7.78
N ALA A 84 8.79 22.28 -8.83
CA ALA A 84 7.45 22.16 -9.40
C ALA A 84 6.55 21.15 -8.66
N ILE A 85 7.01 20.58 -7.53
CA ILE A 85 6.22 19.68 -6.68
C ILE A 85 5.73 20.44 -5.45
N GLY A 86 4.42 20.41 -5.19
CA GLY A 86 3.78 20.97 -4.00
C GLY A 86 3.33 19.91 -2.99
N ARG A 87 3.20 18.66 -3.42
CA ARG A 87 2.88 17.52 -2.56
C ARG A 87 3.76 16.32 -2.87
N LEU A 88 4.29 15.65 -1.85
CA LEU A 88 4.93 14.34 -1.96
C LEU A 88 4.25 13.37 -1.00
N GLU A 89 3.62 12.31 -1.52
CA GLU A 89 2.94 11.31 -0.69
C GLU A 89 3.40 9.88 -1.01
N VAL A 90 3.61 9.10 0.05
CA VAL A 90 4.29 7.79 -0.02
C VAL A 90 3.36 6.66 0.42
N GLY A 91 3.03 5.74 -0.49
CA GLY A 91 2.39 4.48 -0.14
C GLY A 91 3.41 3.38 0.15
N THR A 92 3.40 2.78 1.34
CA THR A 92 4.24 1.60 1.64
C THR A 92 3.73 0.86 2.88
N GLU A 93 3.98 -0.44 2.95
CA GLU A 93 3.83 -1.29 4.14
C GLU A 93 5.18 -1.92 4.61
N THR A 94 6.28 -1.51 3.99
CA THR A 94 7.65 -1.88 4.34
C THR A 94 8.19 -0.84 5.33
N LEU A 95 8.03 -1.09 6.63
CA LEU A 95 8.39 -0.11 7.66
C LEU A 95 9.90 -0.11 7.94
N LEU A 96 10.49 1.09 7.91
CA LEU A 96 11.90 1.35 8.25
C LEU A 96 12.06 2.00 9.62
N ASP A 97 11.01 2.68 10.07
CA ASP A 97 10.89 3.43 11.31
C ASP A 97 9.39 3.45 11.66
N LYS A 98 9.06 3.52 12.95
CA LYS A 98 7.67 3.48 13.44
C LYS A 98 7.02 4.86 13.55
N SER A 99 7.77 5.94 13.27
CA SER A 99 7.31 7.33 13.34
C SER A 99 7.87 8.19 12.20
N LYS A 100 9.15 8.04 11.84
CA LYS A 100 9.76 8.80 10.75
C LYS A 100 9.29 8.28 9.38
N SER A 101 8.33 8.99 8.79
CA SER A 101 7.81 8.68 7.45
C SER A 101 8.91 8.71 6.37
N VAL A 102 8.84 7.77 5.43
CA VAL A 102 9.80 7.62 4.33
C VAL A 102 9.82 8.87 3.44
N LYS A 103 8.71 9.60 3.38
CA LYS A 103 8.56 10.93 2.76
C LYS A 103 9.66 11.90 3.22
N THR A 104 9.96 11.96 4.51
CA THR A 104 11.00 12.87 5.04
C THR A 104 12.42 12.48 4.65
N THR A 105 12.67 11.21 4.30
CA THR A 105 13.95 10.76 3.74
C THR A 105 14.05 11.12 2.26
N LEU A 106 12.96 11.01 1.50
CA LEU A 106 12.90 11.46 0.10
C LEU A 106 13.04 12.98 -0.03
N MET A 107 12.40 13.76 0.86
CA MET A 107 12.60 15.22 0.94
C MET A 107 14.10 15.56 1.00
N ALA A 108 14.83 15.00 1.96
CA ALA A 108 16.25 15.26 2.17
C ALA A 108 17.21 14.68 1.11
N GLN A 109 16.70 14.09 0.02
CA GLN A 109 17.50 13.48 -1.05
C GLN A 109 17.11 13.95 -2.47
N LEU A 110 15.86 14.40 -2.68
CA LEU A 110 15.36 14.92 -3.95
C LEU A 110 15.22 16.45 -3.95
N PHE A 111 15.04 17.06 -2.78
CA PHE A 111 14.72 18.48 -2.63
C PHE A 111 15.86 19.20 -1.89
N GLY A 112 16.12 20.44 -2.29
CA GLY A 112 16.99 21.33 -1.53
C GLY A 112 16.32 21.85 -0.26
N ALA A 113 17.08 22.52 0.61
CA ALA A 113 16.52 23.11 1.84
C ALA A 113 15.52 24.25 1.52
N GLU A 114 15.76 24.93 0.40
CA GLU A 114 14.93 25.93 -0.26
C GLU A 114 13.60 25.37 -0.83
N HIS A 115 13.43 24.06 -0.89
CA HIS A 115 12.22 23.38 -1.39
C HIS A 115 11.64 22.47 -0.31
N SER A 116 11.38 23.06 0.86
CA SER A 116 10.88 22.40 2.06
C SER A 116 9.36 22.51 2.26
N ASP A 117 8.71 23.51 1.66
CA ASP A 117 7.25 23.62 1.61
C ASP A 117 6.67 22.65 0.56
N VAL A 118 6.45 21.41 1.00
CA VAL A 118 5.87 20.32 0.19
C VAL A 118 4.97 19.49 1.11
N GLU A 119 3.69 19.39 0.80
CA GLU A 119 2.67 18.64 1.52
C GLU A 119 2.87 17.10 1.48
N GLY A 120 2.01 16.35 2.17
CA GLY A 120 1.96 14.88 2.13
C GLY A 120 2.89 14.18 3.14
N VAL A 121 2.60 12.89 3.38
CA VAL A 121 3.25 12.03 4.40
C VAL A 121 3.43 10.59 3.87
N SER A 122 3.53 9.58 4.74
CA SER A 122 3.39 8.17 4.36
C SER A 122 2.02 7.63 4.75
N SER A 123 1.38 6.91 3.83
CA SER A 123 0.04 6.33 3.94
C SER A 123 0.13 4.80 3.88
N THR A 124 -0.37 4.10 4.90
CA THR A 124 -0.16 2.65 5.10
C THR A 124 -1.45 1.95 5.53
N ASN A 125 -1.91 0.99 4.71
CA ASN A 125 -2.84 -0.07 5.10
C ASN A 125 -2.56 -1.28 4.22
N ALA A 126 -1.52 -2.05 4.57
CA ALA A 126 -0.94 -3.07 3.69
C ALA A 126 -0.76 -2.52 2.25
N CYS A 127 -1.10 -3.34 1.25
CA CYS A 127 -1.00 -3.02 -0.17
C CYS A 127 -1.92 -1.88 -0.65
N TYR A 128 -2.84 -1.35 0.16
CA TYR A 128 -3.71 -0.23 -0.22
C TYR A 128 -3.02 1.14 -0.15
N GLY A 129 -1.89 1.25 0.56
CA GLY A 129 -1.23 2.54 0.85
C GLY A 129 -0.91 3.41 -0.38
N GLY A 130 -0.55 2.78 -1.51
CA GLY A 130 -0.31 3.49 -2.78
C GLY A 130 -1.57 4.12 -3.39
N THR A 131 -2.72 3.48 -3.21
CA THR A 131 -4.01 4.01 -3.66
C THR A 131 -4.51 5.12 -2.72
N ALA A 132 -4.31 4.99 -1.41
CA ALA A 132 -4.55 6.11 -0.50
C ALA A 132 -3.75 7.36 -0.92
N ALA A 133 -2.44 7.21 -1.17
CA ALA A 133 -1.59 8.31 -1.61
C ALA A 133 -2.01 8.93 -2.95
N LEU A 134 -2.45 8.11 -3.92
CA LEU A 134 -2.99 8.61 -5.20
C LEU A 134 -4.32 9.36 -5.02
N LEU A 135 -5.28 8.78 -4.30
CA LEU A 135 -6.60 9.40 -4.08
C LEU A 135 -6.49 10.71 -3.29
N ASN A 136 -5.58 10.78 -2.32
CA ASN A 136 -5.29 12.00 -1.56
C ASN A 136 -4.64 13.08 -2.43
N SER A 137 -3.76 12.68 -3.36
CA SER A 137 -3.03 13.61 -4.23
C SER A 137 -3.90 14.18 -5.36
N VAL A 138 -4.80 13.39 -5.93
CA VAL A 138 -5.83 13.90 -6.87
C VAL A 138 -6.77 14.85 -6.12
N ALA A 139 -7.28 14.46 -4.95
CA ALA A 139 -8.15 15.32 -4.15
C ALA A 139 -7.48 16.63 -3.70
N TRP A 140 -6.15 16.63 -3.50
CA TRP A 140 -5.36 17.85 -3.24
C TRP A 140 -5.32 18.77 -4.46
N VAL A 141 -5.04 18.24 -5.65
CA VAL A 141 -5.06 18.99 -6.93
C VAL A 141 -6.46 19.58 -7.24
N GLU A 142 -7.52 18.88 -6.87
CA GLU A 142 -8.92 19.33 -7.03
C GLU A 142 -9.37 20.35 -5.95
N SER A 143 -8.56 20.57 -4.90
CA SER A 143 -8.96 21.34 -3.71
C SER A 143 -8.69 22.85 -3.82
N SER A 144 -9.33 23.62 -2.94
CA SER A 144 -9.01 25.03 -2.71
C SER A 144 -7.67 25.26 -1.99
N ALA A 145 -6.94 24.21 -1.63
CA ALA A 145 -5.58 24.27 -1.08
C ALA A 145 -4.51 23.98 -2.15
N TRP A 146 -4.91 23.69 -3.39
CA TRP A 146 -3.97 23.53 -4.50
C TRP A 146 -3.28 24.86 -4.82
N ASP A 147 -1.96 24.80 -4.96
CA ASP A 147 -1.06 25.94 -5.09
C ASP A 147 -0.53 26.12 -6.53
N GLY A 148 -1.02 25.33 -7.48
CA GLY A 148 -0.50 25.31 -8.86
C GLY A 148 0.81 24.55 -9.01
N ARG A 149 1.18 23.64 -8.11
CA ARG A 149 2.28 22.68 -8.30
C ARG A 149 1.76 21.25 -8.55
N TYR A 150 2.62 20.37 -9.02
CA TYR A 150 2.31 18.94 -9.16
C TYR A 150 2.31 18.23 -7.80
N ALA A 151 1.57 17.13 -7.72
CA ALA A 151 1.77 16.13 -6.67
C ALA A 151 2.65 14.98 -7.21
N LEU A 152 3.63 14.54 -6.42
CA LEU A 152 4.43 13.35 -6.66
C LEU A 152 3.96 12.24 -5.72
N VAL A 153 3.28 11.25 -6.26
CA VAL A 153 2.93 10.02 -5.55
C VAL A 153 4.04 9.00 -5.78
N VAL A 154 4.46 8.29 -4.74
CA VAL A 154 5.30 7.11 -4.92
C VAL A 154 4.83 5.97 -4.04
N CYS A 155 4.69 4.79 -4.63
CA CYS A 155 4.34 3.57 -3.93
C CYS A 155 5.38 2.48 -4.18
N GLY A 156 5.51 1.53 -3.26
CA GLY A 156 6.45 0.43 -3.40
C GLY A 156 6.79 -0.25 -2.09
N ASP A 157 7.34 -1.45 -2.22
CA ASP A 157 7.57 -2.36 -1.11
C ASP A 157 8.60 -3.44 -1.45
N ILE A 158 9.06 -4.14 -0.39
CA ILE A 158 9.88 -5.34 -0.47
C ILE A 158 9.08 -6.50 0.13
N ALA A 159 8.52 -7.36 -0.72
CA ALA A 159 7.60 -8.42 -0.32
C ALA A 159 8.36 -9.72 -0.01
N VAL A 160 8.70 -9.91 1.26
CA VAL A 160 9.44 -11.08 1.74
C VAL A 160 8.63 -11.92 2.74
N TYR A 161 8.84 -13.23 2.69
CA TYR A 161 8.16 -14.22 3.52
C TYR A 161 9.14 -15.26 4.09
N ALA A 162 8.81 -15.77 5.27
CA ALA A 162 9.48 -16.90 5.91
C ALA A 162 9.53 -18.14 4.99
N PRO A 163 10.40 -19.14 5.26
CA PRO A 163 10.43 -20.39 4.51
C PRO A 163 9.06 -21.09 4.54
N GLY A 164 8.51 -21.38 3.36
CA GLY A 164 7.16 -21.95 3.24
C GLY A 164 6.39 -21.47 2.00
N PRO A 165 5.10 -21.86 1.87
CA PRO A 165 4.35 -21.73 0.62
C PRO A 165 4.03 -20.30 0.16
N ALA A 166 4.28 -19.28 1.00
CA ALA A 166 4.13 -17.86 0.64
C ALA A 166 5.41 -17.24 0.03
N ARG A 167 6.59 -17.86 0.19
CA ARG A 167 7.85 -17.35 -0.38
C ARG A 167 7.83 -17.16 -1.91
N PRO A 168 7.22 -18.06 -2.71
CA PRO A 168 7.04 -17.86 -4.16
C PRO A 168 6.09 -16.70 -4.55
N THR A 169 5.28 -16.19 -3.60
CA THR A 169 4.44 -14.99 -3.78
C THR A 169 5.10 -13.70 -3.27
N GLY A 170 6.39 -13.74 -2.95
CA GLY A 170 7.19 -12.53 -2.69
C GLY A 170 7.44 -11.70 -3.95
N GLY A 171 8.36 -10.73 -3.83
CA GLY A 171 8.81 -9.86 -4.92
C GLY A 171 9.24 -8.50 -4.41
N GLY A 172 9.20 -7.50 -5.28
CA GLY A 172 9.21 -6.11 -4.85
C GLY A 172 9.66 -5.10 -5.90
N GLY A 173 9.43 -3.84 -5.59
CA GLY A 173 9.60 -2.73 -6.53
C GLY A 173 8.78 -1.51 -6.11
N ALA A 174 8.78 -0.50 -6.97
CA ALA A 174 8.10 0.78 -6.77
C ALA A 174 7.56 1.34 -8.08
N VAL A 175 6.55 2.22 -7.98
CA VAL A 175 6.09 3.10 -9.05
C VAL A 175 5.94 4.51 -8.49
N ALA A 176 6.59 5.46 -9.15
CA ALA A 176 6.36 6.89 -8.97
C ALA A 176 5.36 7.36 -10.02
N MET A 177 4.46 8.27 -9.63
CA MET A 177 3.40 8.84 -10.47
C MET A 177 3.36 10.35 -10.24
N LEU A 178 3.47 11.14 -11.31
CA LEU A 178 3.21 12.58 -11.27
C LEU A 178 1.71 12.80 -11.44
N VAL A 179 1.12 13.68 -10.63
CA VAL A 179 -0.31 13.95 -10.59
C VAL A 179 -0.57 15.45 -10.75
N GLY A 180 -1.55 15.80 -11.59
CA GLY A 180 -1.89 17.18 -11.94
C GLY A 180 -3.03 17.28 -12.96
N PRO A 181 -3.36 18.50 -13.43
CA PRO A 181 -4.41 18.78 -14.43
C PRO A 181 -3.98 18.42 -15.86
N ASP A 182 -4.98 18.27 -16.74
CA ASP A 182 -4.81 17.86 -18.16
C ASP A 182 -4.06 16.52 -18.31
N ALA A 183 -4.39 15.56 -17.46
CA ALA A 183 -3.72 14.27 -17.44
C ALA A 183 -4.13 13.37 -18.63
N PRO A 184 -3.19 12.57 -19.19
CA PRO A 184 -3.50 11.54 -20.17
C PRO A 184 -4.22 10.34 -19.54
N LEU A 185 -4.20 10.20 -18.21
CA LEU A 185 -4.94 9.21 -17.42
C LEU A 185 -5.76 9.94 -16.33
N VAL A 186 -6.93 10.46 -16.70
CA VAL A 186 -7.82 11.23 -15.82
C VAL A 186 -8.52 10.32 -14.81
N MET A 187 -8.64 10.74 -13.56
CA MET A 187 -9.52 10.07 -12.60
C MET A 187 -10.97 10.49 -12.85
N ALA A 188 -11.82 9.54 -13.23
CA ALA A 188 -13.18 9.83 -13.70
C ALA A 188 -14.22 8.97 -12.99
N GLY A 189 -15.43 9.51 -12.83
CA GLY A 189 -16.56 8.79 -12.27
C GLY A 189 -16.45 8.49 -10.76
N PRO A 190 -17.37 7.68 -10.23
CA PRO A 190 -17.45 7.38 -8.81
C PRO A 190 -16.38 6.40 -8.33
N ARG A 191 -15.99 6.54 -7.06
CA ARG A 191 -15.12 5.59 -6.33
C ARG A 191 -15.96 4.71 -5.41
N ALA A 192 -15.65 3.42 -5.34
CA ALA A 192 -16.39 2.43 -4.55
C ALA A 192 -15.46 1.66 -3.61
N THR A 193 -15.53 1.98 -2.31
CA THR A 193 -14.65 1.45 -1.27
C THR A 193 -15.35 0.36 -0.43
N HIS A 194 -14.57 -0.64 -0.02
CA HIS A 194 -14.91 -1.62 1.01
C HIS A 194 -13.84 -1.60 2.09
N ALA A 195 -14.24 -1.49 3.36
CA ALA A 195 -13.35 -1.51 4.51
C ALA A 195 -14.04 -2.22 5.67
N PHE A 196 -13.33 -3.13 6.34
CA PHE A 196 -13.84 -3.99 7.41
C PHE A 196 -12.68 -4.59 8.20
N GLU A 197 -12.89 -4.98 9.46
CA GLU A 197 -11.87 -5.64 10.28
C GLU A 197 -11.68 -7.10 9.86
N VAL A 198 -10.45 -7.51 9.54
CA VAL A 198 -10.06 -8.90 9.32
C VAL A 198 -8.56 -9.12 9.57
N TYR A 199 -8.19 -10.23 10.20
CA TYR A 199 -6.80 -10.63 10.45
C TYR A 199 -6.29 -11.60 9.38
N ASP A 200 -6.45 -11.24 8.10
CA ASP A 200 -6.07 -12.08 6.95
C ASP A 200 -4.55 -12.07 6.69
N PHE A 201 -3.95 -10.89 6.63
CA PHE A 201 -2.50 -10.66 6.56
C PHE A 201 -2.17 -9.42 7.38
N TYR A 202 -1.20 -9.52 8.31
CA TYR A 202 -0.84 -8.43 9.21
C TYR A 202 0.58 -8.59 9.77
N LYS A 203 1.21 -7.48 10.18
CA LYS A 203 2.58 -7.45 10.74
C LYS A 203 2.54 -7.01 12.21
N PRO A 204 2.16 -7.89 13.16
CA PRO A 204 2.01 -7.53 14.58
C PRO A 204 3.36 -7.47 15.32
N ARG A 205 4.41 -8.03 14.72
CA ARG A 205 5.75 -8.19 15.30
C ARG A 205 6.69 -7.11 14.79
N GLY A 206 7.33 -6.39 15.71
CA GLY A 206 8.35 -5.39 15.39
C GLY A 206 9.77 -5.94 15.26
N ASP A 207 9.97 -7.24 15.51
CA ASP A 207 11.26 -7.94 15.51
C ASP A 207 11.50 -8.82 14.27
N THR A 208 10.55 -8.85 13.33
CA THR A 208 10.70 -9.51 12.02
C THR A 208 9.98 -8.69 10.93
N GLU A 209 10.40 -8.83 9.68
CA GLU A 209 9.71 -8.24 8.51
C GLU A 209 8.54 -9.12 8.03
N TYR A 210 8.53 -10.40 8.43
CA TYR A 210 7.57 -11.39 7.96
C TYR A 210 6.17 -11.16 8.55
N ALA A 211 5.16 -11.14 7.69
CA ALA A 211 3.76 -11.06 8.08
C ALA A 211 3.24 -12.36 8.70
N THR A 212 2.25 -12.24 9.58
CA THR A 212 1.32 -13.33 9.95
C THR A 212 0.23 -13.38 8.88
N VAL A 213 -0.05 -14.57 8.35
CA VAL A 213 -0.91 -14.74 7.15
C VAL A 213 -1.78 -15.98 7.27
N ASP A 214 -3.10 -15.82 7.15
CA ASP A 214 -4.00 -16.89 6.75
C ASP A 214 -4.24 -16.77 5.23
N GLY A 215 -3.61 -17.68 4.47
CA GLY A 215 -3.66 -17.68 3.01
C GLY A 215 -5.01 -18.07 2.40
N LYS A 216 -5.95 -18.63 3.17
CA LYS A 216 -7.33 -18.88 2.72
C LYS A 216 -8.20 -17.66 3.00
N LEU A 217 -8.14 -17.14 4.23
CA LEU A 217 -8.86 -15.93 4.63
C LEU A 217 -8.46 -14.72 3.77
N SER A 218 -7.18 -14.59 3.41
CA SER A 218 -6.68 -13.54 2.49
C SER A 218 -7.30 -13.62 1.09
N GLN A 219 -7.50 -14.83 0.56
CA GLN A 219 -8.16 -15.01 -0.74
C GLN A 219 -9.66 -14.69 -0.63
N ASP A 220 -10.31 -15.12 0.44
CA ASP A 220 -11.74 -14.86 0.65
C ASP A 220 -12.03 -13.37 0.85
N ALA A 221 -11.21 -12.69 1.68
CA ALA A 221 -11.30 -11.26 1.97
C ALA A 221 -11.04 -10.40 0.71
N TYR A 222 -10.07 -10.79 -0.13
CA TYR A 222 -9.83 -10.18 -1.44
C TYR A 222 -11.06 -10.34 -2.36
N LEU A 223 -11.56 -11.57 -2.55
CA LEU A 223 -12.64 -11.85 -3.49
C LEU A 223 -13.98 -11.24 -3.05
N ALA A 224 -14.32 -11.29 -1.76
CA ALA A 224 -15.50 -10.61 -1.21
C ALA A 224 -15.39 -9.07 -1.31
N SER A 225 -14.16 -8.53 -1.30
CA SER A 225 -13.94 -7.10 -1.53
C SER A 225 -14.06 -6.71 -3.00
N VAL A 226 -13.73 -7.61 -3.95
CA VAL A 226 -14.06 -7.41 -5.37
C VAL A 226 -15.58 -7.34 -5.55
N ASP A 227 -16.32 -8.34 -5.06
CA ASP A 227 -17.80 -8.37 -5.13
C ASP A 227 -18.40 -7.06 -4.59
N THR A 228 -17.96 -6.65 -3.40
CA THR A 228 -18.53 -5.51 -2.67
C THR A 228 -18.15 -4.17 -3.28
N CYS A 229 -16.91 -4.00 -3.77
CA CYS A 229 -16.53 -2.78 -4.49
C CYS A 229 -17.23 -2.71 -5.85
N TRP A 230 -17.38 -3.83 -6.56
CA TRP A 230 -18.04 -3.87 -7.86
C TRP A 230 -19.53 -3.52 -7.77
N SER A 231 -20.28 -4.19 -6.88
CA SER A 231 -21.70 -3.88 -6.63
C SER A 231 -21.90 -2.41 -6.24
N ARG A 232 -21.05 -1.87 -5.34
CA ARG A 232 -21.06 -0.45 -4.95
C ARG A 232 -20.66 0.50 -6.08
N LEU A 233 -19.84 0.08 -7.05
CA LEU A 233 -19.49 0.88 -8.20
C LEU A 233 -20.65 0.96 -9.19
N LYS A 234 -21.23 -0.19 -9.55
CA LYS A 234 -22.42 -0.27 -10.43
C LYS A 234 -23.59 0.55 -9.88
N ALA A 235 -23.88 0.44 -8.58
CA ALA A 235 -24.91 1.23 -7.93
C ALA A 235 -24.67 2.75 -8.00
N LYS A 236 -23.41 3.21 -7.99
CA LYS A 236 -23.07 4.64 -8.16
C LYS A 236 -23.09 5.08 -9.62
N LEU A 237 -22.73 4.20 -10.55
CA LEU A 237 -22.80 4.45 -11.99
C LEU A 237 -24.24 4.53 -12.53
N GLY A 238 -25.22 3.98 -11.80
CA GLY A 238 -26.65 4.19 -12.08
C GLY A 238 -27.14 5.64 -11.92
N ALA A 239 -26.34 6.55 -11.36
CA ALA A 239 -26.66 7.97 -11.32
C ALA A 239 -26.27 8.65 -12.66
N PRO A 240 -27.17 9.40 -13.34
CA PRO A 240 -26.90 9.93 -14.68
C PRO A 240 -25.59 10.70 -14.83
N ALA A 241 -25.27 11.62 -13.92
CA ALA A 241 -24.02 12.39 -13.96
C ALA A 241 -22.75 11.52 -13.76
N ALA A 242 -22.87 10.37 -13.10
CA ALA A 242 -21.77 9.41 -12.93
C ALA A 242 -21.58 8.53 -14.18
N ALA A 243 -22.67 8.18 -14.86
CA ALA A 243 -22.63 7.53 -16.18
C ALA A 243 -22.07 8.47 -17.25
N GLU A 244 -22.49 9.73 -17.26
CA GLU A 244 -22.05 10.78 -18.20
C GLU A 244 -20.53 11.03 -18.12
N GLN A 245 -19.96 11.09 -16.92
CA GLN A 245 -18.51 11.19 -16.72
C GLN A 245 -17.69 10.03 -17.32
N LEU A 246 -18.33 8.87 -17.57
CA LEU A 246 -17.72 7.72 -18.26
C LEU A 246 -18.29 7.52 -19.69
N GLY A 247 -19.14 8.43 -20.19
CA GLY A 247 -19.79 8.31 -21.50
C GLY A 247 -20.75 7.12 -21.63
N LEU A 248 -21.26 6.58 -20.53
CA LEU A 248 -22.12 5.39 -20.48
C LEU A 248 -23.59 5.70 -20.81
N ASN A 249 -23.82 6.44 -21.89
CA ASN A 249 -25.10 7.05 -22.27
C ASN A 249 -26.22 6.01 -22.41
N GLY A 250 -26.98 5.76 -21.34
CA GLY A 250 -27.98 4.69 -21.27
C GLY A 250 -27.41 3.25 -21.34
N SER A 251 -26.08 3.10 -21.28
CA SER A 251 -25.42 1.79 -21.38
C SER A 251 -25.35 1.08 -20.02
N PRO A 252 -25.55 -0.25 -19.95
CA PRO A 252 -25.40 -1.00 -18.71
C PRO A 252 -24.00 -0.83 -18.10
N ALA A 253 -23.95 -0.55 -16.79
CA ALA A 253 -22.72 -0.38 -16.04
C ALA A 253 -22.06 -1.74 -15.66
N ASP A 254 -21.87 -2.62 -16.64
CA ASP A 254 -21.28 -3.96 -16.46
C ASP A 254 -19.84 -4.07 -17.01
N LEU A 255 -19.20 -5.24 -16.94
CA LEU A 255 -17.81 -5.46 -17.34
C LEU A 255 -17.53 -5.17 -18.83
N ARG A 256 -18.56 -5.11 -19.69
CA ARG A 256 -18.45 -4.67 -21.10
C ARG A 256 -18.18 -3.17 -21.21
N ALA A 257 -18.63 -2.36 -20.25
CA ALA A 257 -18.43 -0.92 -20.21
C ALA A 257 -16.96 -0.52 -19.98
N PHE A 258 -16.12 -1.43 -19.49
CA PHE A 258 -14.71 -1.16 -19.21
C PHE A 258 -13.83 -1.83 -20.25
N ASP A 259 -13.04 -1.04 -20.97
CA ASP A 259 -12.20 -1.50 -22.07
C ASP A 259 -11.02 -2.34 -21.56
N TYR A 260 -10.47 -1.94 -20.41
CA TYR A 260 -9.42 -2.68 -19.69
C TYR A 260 -9.67 -2.75 -18.18
N VAL A 261 -9.05 -3.74 -17.51
CA VAL A 261 -9.13 -3.93 -16.06
C VAL A 261 -7.74 -4.16 -15.48
N CYS A 262 -7.34 -3.36 -14.50
CA CYS A 262 -6.12 -3.56 -13.72
C CYS A 262 -6.50 -3.86 -12.27
N MET A 263 -5.93 -4.92 -11.69
CA MET A 263 -6.15 -5.26 -10.28
C MET A 263 -4.82 -5.34 -9.52
N HIS A 264 -4.87 -5.12 -8.20
CA HIS A 264 -3.80 -5.49 -7.29
C HIS A 264 -3.48 -7.00 -7.44
N SER A 265 -2.20 -7.34 -7.57
CA SER A 265 -1.76 -8.69 -7.94
C SER A 265 -0.72 -9.25 -6.98
N PRO A 266 -1.13 -9.94 -5.90
CA PRO A 266 -0.24 -10.78 -5.11
C PRO A 266 0.38 -11.91 -5.94
N TYR A 267 -0.45 -12.50 -6.81
CA TYR A 267 -0.07 -13.45 -7.84
C TYR A 267 -1.18 -13.51 -8.90
N ASN A 268 -0.80 -13.78 -10.15
CA ASN A 268 -1.70 -13.68 -11.30
C ASN A 268 -2.96 -14.57 -11.20
N LYS A 269 -2.86 -15.75 -10.58
CA LYS A 269 -4.04 -16.62 -10.44
C LYS A 269 -5.14 -16.00 -9.56
N LEU A 270 -4.80 -15.14 -8.59
CA LEU A 270 -5.82 -14.39 -7.83
C LEU A 270 -6.45 -13.26 -8.65
N VAL A 271 -5.71 -12.67 -9.60
CA VAL A 271 -6.26 -11.70 -10.56
C VAL A 271 -7.28 -12.36 -11.49
N GLN A 272 -6.96 -13.55 -12.02
CA GLN A 272 -7.92 -14.34 -12.82
C GLN A 272 -9.22 -14.63 -12.05
N LYS A 273 -9.11 -15.02 -10.77
CA LYS A 273 -10.26 -15.24 -9.88
C LYS A 273 -11.04 -13.94 -9.65
N GLY A 274 -10.35 -12.84 -9.32
CA GLY A 274 -10.97 -11.53 -9.09
C GLY A 274 -11.71 -11.01 -10.32
N PHE A 275 -11.13 -11.14 -11.51
CA PHE A 275 -11.80 -10.79 -12.76
C PHE A 275 -13.05 -11.65 -13.00
N ALA A 276 -13.00 -12.95 -12.71
CA ALA A 276 -14.18 -13.82 -12.74
C ALA A 276 -15.25 -13.45 -11.69
N ARG A 277 -14.88 -12.79 -10.57
CA ARG A 277 -15.86 -12.22 -9.62
C ARG A 277 -16.59 -11.01 -10.17
N LEU A 278 -15.93 -10.16 -10.96
CA LEU A 278 -16.60 -9.06 -11.67
C LEU A 278 -17.68 -9.63 -12.60
N LEU A 279 -17.35 -10.66 -13.40
CA LEU A 279 -18.30 -11.33 -14.29
C LEU A 279 -19.41 -12.06 -13.51
N TYR A 280 -19.10 -12.71 -12.39
CA TYR A 280 -20.12 -13.29 -11.50
C TYR A 280 -21.07 -12.20 -10.96
N GLY A 281 -20.54 -11.02 -10.62
CA GLY A 281 -21.34 -9.88 -10.19
C GLY A 281 -22.26 -9.34 -11.28
N ASP A 282 -21.98 -9.57 -12.56
CA ASP A 282 -22.87 -9.20 -13.68
C ASP A 282 -23.92 -10.29 -13.95
N PHE A 283 -23.54 -11.56 -13.82
CA PHE A 283 -24.47 -12.69 -13.79
C PHE A 283 -25.46 -12.63 -12.62
N ALA A 284 -25.06 -12.07 -11.48
CA ALA A 284 -25.94 -11.87 -10.32
C ALA A 284 -26.97 -10.74 -10.54
N ASP A 285 -26.71 -9.81 -11.46
CA ASP A 285 -27.65 -8.75 -11.86
C ASP A 285 -28.59 -9.24 -12.98
N ASP A 286 -28.04 -9.90 -14.01
CA ASP A 286 -28.81 -10.54 -15.10
C ASP A 286 -28.25 -11.92 -15.45
N ALA A 287 -28.83 -12.95 -14.83
CA ALA A 287 -28.52 -14.35 -15.15
C ALA A 287 -29.11 -14.82 -16.49
N THR A 288 -29.97 -14.03 -17.14
CA THR A 288 -30.69 -14.42 -18.37
C THR A 288 -29.95 -14.02 -19.65
N ALA A 289 -28.98 -13.11 -19.57
CA ALA A 289 -28.17 -12.71 -20.71
C ALA A 289 -27.53 -13.92 -21.41
N PRO A 290 -27.57 -14.03 -22.75
CA PRO A 290 -27.14 -15.24 -23.48
C PRO A 290 -25.72 -15.73 -23.18
N ARG A 291 -24.82 -14.83 -22.73
CA ARG A 291 -23.45 -15.16 -22.33
C ARG A 291 -23.34 -16.05 -21.08
N PHE A 292 -24.44 -16.24 -20.34
CA PHE A 292 -24.51 -17.05 -19.11
C PHE A 292 -25.31 -18.34 -19.27
N ALA A 293 -25.67 -18.72 -20.51
CA ALA A 293 -26.32 -20.00 -20.78
C ALA A 293 -25.44 -21.21 -20.40
N GLY A 294 -26.05 -22.37 -20.16
CA GLY A 294 -25.35 -23.59 -19.77
C GLY A 294 -24.97 -23.62 -18.29
N ASP A 295 -23.75 -24.08 -17.99
CA ASP A 295 -23.36 -24.47 -16.61
C ASP A 295 -23.38 -23.33 -15.58
N ALA A 296 -23.27 -22.07 -15.99
CA ALA A 296 -23.39 -20.94 -15.06
C ALA A 296 -24.77 -20.87 -14.38
N GLN A 297 -25.84 -21.36 -15.03
CA GLN A 297 -27.20 -21.39 -14.50
C GLN A 297 -27.34 -22.21 -13.21
N ARG A 298 -26.39 -23.10 -12.88
CA ARG A 298 -26.33 -23.82 -11.60
C ARG A 298 -26.27 -22.88 -10.38
N TRP A 299 -25.85 -21.63 -10.58
CA TRP A 299 -25.76 -20.59 -9.55
C TRP A 299 -26.76 -19.44 -9.75
N ALA A 300 -27.77 -19.59 -10.63
CA ALA A 300 -28.77 -18.55 -10.86
C ALA A 300 -29.51 -18.18 -9.55
N GLY A 301 -29.56 -16.88 -9.24
CA GLY A 301 -30.12 -16.38 -7.98
C GLY A 301 -29.28 -16.62 -6.72
N VAL A 302 -28.09 -17.22 -6.81
CA VAL A 302 -27.17 -17.38 -5.68
C VAL A 302 -26.37 -16.08 -5.48
N PRO A 303 -26.42 -15.43 -4.30
CA PRO A 303 -25.70 -14.18 -4.08
C PRO A 303 -24.17 -14.37 -4.15
N PRO A 304 -23.39 -13.40 -4.67
CA PRO A 304 -21.93 -13.51 -4.78
C PRO A 304 -21.24 -13.94 -3.48
N ALA A 305 -21.60 -13.34 -2.35
CA ALA A 305 -21.05 -13.67 -1.03
C ALA A 305 -21.27 -15.13 -0.58
N LYS A 306 -22.10 -15.92 -1.26
CA LYS A 306 -22.29 -17.36 -1.02
C LYS A 306 -21.42 -18.27 -1.89
N THR A 307 -20.80 -17.76 -2.96
CA THR A 307 -19.89 -18.52 -3.84
C THR A 307 -18.41 -18.20 -3.61
N VAL A 308 -18.07 -17.34 -2.64
CA VAL A 308 -16.68 -17.14 -2.21
C VAL A 308 -16.15 -18.45 -1.59
N GLY A 309 -15.18 -19.07 -2.25
CA GLY A 309 -14.62 -20.37 -1.87
C GLY A 309 -15.31 -21.60 -2.48
N ASP A 310 -16.40 -21.43 -3.25
CA ASP A 310 -16.96 -22.50 -4.07
C ASP A 310 -16.04 -22.76 -5.27
N ARG A 311 -15.48 -23.98 -5.31
CA ARG A 311 -14.50 -24.39 -6.34
C ARG A 311 -15.13 -24.65 -7.70
N GLU A 312 -16.37 -25.12 -7.77
CA GLU A 312 -17.03 -25.35 -9.06
C GLU A 312 -17.56 -24.03 -9.62
N ALA A 313 -18.01 -23.10 -8.76
CA ALA A 313 -18.29 -21.72 -9.19
C ALA A 313 -17.03 -21.02 -9.70
N GLU A 314 -15.92 -21.08 -8.95
CA GLU A 314 -14.63 -20.51 -9.36
C GLU A 314 -14.21 -21.07 -10.72
N LYS A 315 -14.23 -22.40 -10.90
CA LYS A 315 -13.86 -23.08 -12.15
C LYS A 315 -14.77 -22.71 -13.32
N CYS A 316 -16.09 -22.65 -13.11
CA CYS A 316 -17.06 -22.27 -14.13
C CYS A 316 -16.83 -20.82 -14.59
N PHE A 317 -16.80 -19.86 -13.65
CA PHE A 317 -16.70 -18.45 -13.98
C PHE A 317 -15.30 -18.02 -14.43
N VAL A 318 -14.21 -18.66 -13.96
CA VAL A 318 -12.87 -18.46 -14.54
C VAL A 318 -12.78 -19.02 -15.96
N GLY A 319 -13.48 -20.12 -16.27
CA GLY A 319 -13.62 -20.62 -17.64
C GLY A 319 -14.37 -19.64 -18.54
N LEU A 320 -15.54 -19.16 -18.09
CA LEU A 320 -16.41 -18.25 -18.84
C LEU A 320 -15.80 -16.85 -19.01
N ALA A 321 -15.09 -16.35 -18.00
CA ALA A 321 -14.41 -15.04 -18.05
C ALA A 321 -13.11 -15.06 -18.85
N LYS A 322 -12.60 -16.22 -19.28
CA LYS A 322 -11.29 -16.34 -19.91
C LYS A 322 -11.09 -15.41 -21.13
N PRO A 323 -12.02 -15.32 -22.12
CA PRO A 323 -11.81 -14.44 -23.28
C PRO A 323 -11.77 -12.96 -22.90
N ASP A 324 -12.67 -12.53 -22.00
CA ASP A 324 -12.71 -11.17 -21.48
C ASP A 324 -11.44 -10.86 -20.66
N PHE A 325 -10.91 -11.83 -19.89
CA PHE A 325 -9.67 -11.69 -19.15
C PHE A 325 -8.46 -11.53 -20.09
N GLU A 326 -8.35 -12.38 -21.12
CA GLU A 326 -7.27 -12.33 -22.11
C GLU A 326 -7.28 -11.02 -22.92
N ALA A 327 -8.46 -10.45 -23.21
CA ALA A 327 -8.60 -9.17 -23.88
C ALA A 327 -8.37 -7.96 -22.95
N LYS A 328 -9.03 -7.93 -21.79
CA LYS A 328 -9.17 -6.72 -20.94
C LYS A 328 -8.16 -6.65 -19.79
N CYS A 329 -7.67 -7.77 -19.28
CA CYS A 329 -6.88 -7.80 -18.03
C CYS A 329 -5.44 -8.31 -18.23
N ALA A 330 -5.24 -9.37 -19.03
CA ALA A 330 -3.93 -9.96 -19.28
C ALA A 330 -2.87 -8.97 -19.83
N PRO A 331 -3.20 -7.96 -20.68
CA PRO A 331 -2.23 -6.94 -21.08
C PRO A 331 -1.61 -6.14 -19.92
N SER A 332 -2.23 -6.15 -18.73
CA SER A 332 -1.69 -5.53 -17.52
C SER A 332 -0.80 -6.45 -16.68
N ASP A 333 -0.78 -7.78 -16.88
CA ASP A 333 -0.16 -8.71 -15.92
C ASP A 333 1.33 -9.03 -16.16
N THR A 334 1.88 -8.57 -17.29
CA THR A 334 3.18 -9.02 -17.80
C THR A 334 4.35 -8.71 -16.86
N ALA A 335 4.34 -7.57 -16.15
CA ALA A 335 5.41 -7.25 -15.19
C ALA A 335 5.21 -7.92 -13.82
N SER A 336 4.00 -7.96 -13.26
CA SER A 336 3.78 -8.61 -11.95
C SER A 336 4.06 -10.12 -11.98
N ARG A 337 3.81 -10.79 -13.11
CA ARG A 337 4.20 -12.19 -13.33
C ARG A 337 5.71 -12.43 -13.35
N GLN A 338 6.49 -11.40 -13.69
CA GLN A 338 7.94 -11.45 -13.85
C GLN A 338 8.72 -10.87 -12.67
N VAL A 339 8.10 -10.00 -11.87
CA VAL A 339 8.71 -9.33 -10.71
C VAL A 339 8.24 -9.98 -9.39
N GLY A 340 7.03 -10.55 -9.37
CA GLY A 340 6.36 -10.97 -8.16
C GLY A 340 5.54 -9.84 -7.53
N ASN A 341 5.12 -10.06 -6.28
CA ASN A 341 4.28 -9.11 -5.54
C ASN A 341 5.07 -7.84 -5.20
N CYS A 342 4.52 -6.67 -5.53
CA CYS A 342 5.10 -5.36 -5.21
C CYS A 342 4.27 -4.59 -4.17
N TYR A 343 3.42 -5.30 -3.39
CA TYR A 343 2.42 -4.78 -2.45
C TYR A 343 1.75 -3.48 -2.94
N THR A 344 2.08 -2.32 -2.38
CA THR A 344 1.44 -1.03 -2.72
C THR A 344 1.68 -0.57 -4.17
N ALA A 345 2.74 -1.05 -4.82
CA ALA A 345 3.03 -0.77 -6.22
C ALA A 345 2.41 -1.79 -7.19
N ALA A 346 1.83 -2.91 -6.73
CA ALA A 346 1.43 -4.00 -7.63
C ALA A 346 0.33 -3.60 -8.63
N LEU A 347 -0.68 -2.82 -8.21
CA LEU A 347 -1.71 -2.28 -9.11
C LEU A 347 -1.11 -1.31 -10.15
N TYR A 348 -0.15 -0.49 -9.73
CA TYR A 348 0.45 0.56 -10.58
C TYR A 348 1.54 0.01 -11.51
N MET A 349 2.19 -1.09 -11.15
CA MET A 349 3.04 -1.89 -12.03
C MET A 349 2.20 -2.58 -13.12
N ASN A 350 0.98 -3.01 -12.78
CA ASN A 350 0.03 -3.54 -13.77
C ASN A 350 -0.50 -2.44 -14.71
N LEU A 351 -0.87 -1.26 -14.17
CA LEU A 351 -1.24 -0.09 -14.97
C LEU A 351 -0.10 0.31 -15.93
N LEU A 352 1.14 0.36 -15.45
CA LEU A 352 2.30 0.69 -16.29
C LEU A 352 2.57 -0.38 -17.36
N SER A 353 2.30 -1.66 -17.06
CA SER A 353 2.34 -2.74 -18.05
C SER A 353 1.30 -2.55 -19.15
N LEU A 354 0.07 -2.21 -18.78
CA LEU A 354 -0.99 -1.91 -19.74
C LEU A 354 -0.63 -0.72 -20.63
N VAL A 355 -0.16 0.40 -20.06
CA VAL A 355 0.28 1.57 -20.85
C VAL A 355 1.44 1.19 -21.78
N SER A 356 2.45 0.48 -21.27
CA SER A 356 3.60 0.01 -22.07
C SER A 356 3.23 -0.93 -23.22
N ALA A 357 2.08 -1.62 -23.14
CA ALA A 357 1.62 -2.58 -24.14
C ALA A 357 0.50 -2.03 -25.06
N LYS A 358 -0.18 -0.93 -24.68
CA LYS A 358 -1.42 -0.46 -25.30
C LYS A 358 -1.58 1.05 -25.44
N ALA A 359 -0.56 1.88 -25.16
CA ALA A 359 -0.63 3.36 -25.17
C ALA A 359 -1.62 4.00 -26.15
N SER A 360 -1.47 3.75 -27.46
CA SER A 360 -2.37 4.29 -28.50
C SER A 360 -3.81 3.77 -28.44
N SER A 361 -4.01 2.54 -27.99
CA SER A 361 -5.33 1.90 -27.80
C SER A 361 -6.01 2.27 -26.47
N LEU A 362 -5.38 3.12 -25.66
CA LEU A 362 -5.95 3.62 -24.40
C LEU A 362 -6.59 5.00 -24.54
N ILE A 363 -6.38 5.72 -25.65
CA ILE A 363 -7.03 7.00 -25.92
C ILE A 363 -8.55 6.78 -26.10
N GLY A 364 -9.35 7.40 -25.24
CA GLY A 364 -10.81 7.20 -25.13
C GLY A 364 -11.24 5.96 -24.32
N ALA A 365 -10.31 5.14 -23.84
CA ALA A 365 -10.62 3.89 -23.15
C ALA A 365 -10.93 4.11 -21.66
N ARG A 366 -11.88 3.33 -21.13
CA ARG A 366 -12.19 3.24 -19.68
C ARG A 366 -11.40 2.09 -19.05
N LEU A 367 -10.58 2.42 -18.06
CA LEU A 367 -9.79 1.48 -17.29
C LEU A 367 -10.43 1.30 -15.91
N LEU A 368 -10.93 0.10 -15.58
CA LEU A 368 -11.34 -0.25 -14.23
C LEU A 368 -10.13 -0.61 -13.39
N LEU A 369 -9.92 0.07 -12.27
CA LEU A 369 -8.84 -0.21 -11.32
C LEU A 369 -9.40 -0.75 -10.01
N PHE A 370 -8.89 -1.90 -9.56
CA PHE A 370 -9.20 -2.48 -8.25
C PHE A 370 -7.95 -2.55 -7.36
N SER A 371 -7.98 -1.81 -6.25
CA SER A 371 -6.95 -1.85 -5.21
C SER A 371 -7.45 -2.61 -3.98
N TYR A 372 -6.56 -3.35 -3.33
CA TYR A 372 -6.80 -4.08 -2.09
C TYR A 372 -5.56 -4.00 -1.20
N GLY A 373 -5.77 -3.94 0.11
CA GLY A 373 -4.77 -4.24 1.14
C GLY A 373 -5.46 -4.88 2.34
N SER A 374 -4.86 -5.96 2.85
CA SER A 374 -5.31 -6.72 4.01
C SER A 374 -5.50 -5.88 5.29
N GLY A 375 -6.27 -6.41 6.25
CA GLY A 375 -6.70 -5.70 7.45
C GLY A 375 -8.19 -5.33 7.60
N ALA A 376 -8.99 -5.01 6.57
CA ALA A 376 -8.70 -4.81 5.15
C ALA A 376 -9.43 -3.58 4.57
N VAL A 377 -8.82 -2.97 3.54
CA VAL A 377 -9.33 -1.82 2.79
C VAL A 377 -9.12 -2.04 1.29
N ALA A 378 -10.17 -1.81 0.50
CA ALA A 378 -10.18 -1.97 -0.94
C ALA A 378 -10.98 -0.85 -1.61
N THR A 379 -10.61 -0.47 -2.84
CA THR A 379 -11.39 0.49 -3.65
C THR A 379 -11.35 0.11 -5.12
N ALA A 380 -12.53 0.06 -5.74
CA ALA A 380 -12.70 0.12 -7.19
C ALA A 380 -12.88 1.58 -7.64
N PHE A 381 -12.19 1.97 -8.72
CA PHE A 381 -12.25 3.31 -9.31
C PHE A 381 -11.92 3.25 -10.81
N THR A 382 -12.14 4.33 -11.54
CA THR A 382 -11.92 4.37 -12.99
C THR A 382 -10.87 5.41 -13.37
N LEU A 383 -10.05 5.09 -14.38
CA LEU A 383 -9.28 6.05 -15.15
C LEU A 383 -9.80 6.10 -16.58
N ILE A 384 -9.79 7.28 -17.21
CA ILE A 384 -10.01 7.43 -18.66
C ILE A 384 -8.69 7.83 -19.31
N GLY A 385 -8.31 7.12 -20.36
CA GLY A 385 -7.18 7.53 -21.20
C GLY A 385 -7.59 8.61 -22.20
N ARG A 386 -6.74 9.62 -22.42
CA ARG A 386 -6.96 10.71 -23.39
C ARG A 386 -5.64 11.25 -23.92
N GLU A 387 -5.73 12.03 -24.99
CA GLU A 387 -4.67 13.01 -25.28
C GLU A 387 -4.83 14.23 -24.37
N PRO A 388 -3.74 14.81 -23.84
CA PRO A 388 -3.76 16.12 -23.20
C PRO A 388 -4.16 17.21 -24.21
N SER A 389 -4.81 18.26 -23.72
CA SER A 389 -5.10 19.47 -24.51
C SER A 389 -3.83 20.25 -24.87
N GLY A 390 -2.77 20.10 -24.07
CA GLY A 390 -1.55 20.92 -24.17
C GLY A 390 -1.69 22.31 -23.55
N GLY A 391 -2.90 22.71 -23.13
CA GLY A 391 -3.19 23.99 -22.47
C GLY A 391 -2.93 24.02 -20.97
N SER A 392 -2.37 22.96 -20.39
CA SER A 392 -2.05 22.87 -18.96
C SER A 392 -1.13 24.03 -18.51
N ALA A 393 -1.59 24.83 -17.56
CA ALA A 393 -0.83 25.96 -17.01
C ALA A 393 0.51 25.56 -16.35
N LEU A 394 0.74 24.26 -16.12
CA LEU A 394 1.96 23.71 -15.54
C LEU A 394 2.97 23.19 -16.59
N ALA A 395 2.66 23.32 -17.88
CA ALA A 395 3.47 22.73 -18.96
C ALA A 395 4.96 23.14 -18.91
N LEU A 396 5.83 22.14 -18.78
CA LEU A 396 7.28 22.34 -18.60
C LEU A 396 7.98 22.67 -19.93
N PRO A 397 8.79 23.74 -20.03
CA PRO A 397 9.58 24.05 -21.22
C PRO A 397 10.81 23.12 -21.38
N PRO A 398 11.18 22.72 -22.62
CA PRO A 398 10.40 22.83 -23.85
C PRO A 398 9.19 21.88 -23.81
N ALA A 399 8.04 22.35 -24.31
CA ALA A 399 6.72 21.76 -24.10
C ALA A 399 6.52 20.38 -24.75
N SER A 400 7.16 19.35 -24.20
CA SER A 400 6.85 17.95 -24.45
C SER A 400 5.62 17.57 -23.61
N PRO A 401 4.47 17.24 -24.22
CA PRO A 401 3.26 16.91 -23.48
C PRO A 401 3.44 15.62 -22.66
N PHE A 402 2.56 15.45 -21.67
CA PHE A 402 2.47 14.25 -20.84
C PHE A 402 1.50 13.26 -21.50
N THR A 403 1.94 12.51 -22.51
CA THR A 403 1.09 11.56 -23.27
C THR A 403 1.27 10.11 -22.83
N LEU A 404 0.31 9.24 -23.15
CA LEU A 404 0.42 7.79 -22.91
C LEU A 404 1.61 7.16 -23.64
N GLU A 405 1.89 7.62 -24.86
CA GLU A 405 3.04 7.17 -25.64
C GLU A 405 4.37 7.58 -24.97
N ARG A 406 4.43 8.80 -24.40
CA ARG A 406 5.59 9.24 -23.62
C ARG A 406 5.76 8.40 -22.36
N ILE A 407 4.68 7.97 -21.71
CA ILE A 407 4.76 7.05 -20.56
C ILE A 407 5.33 5.69 -20.97
N ALA A 408 4.80 5.07 -22.04
CA ALA A 408 5.26 3.77 -22.53
C ALA A 408 6.74 3.79 -22.95
N THR A 409 7.13 4.74 -23.81
CA THR A 409 8.50 4.89 -24.30
C THR A 409 9.48 5.28 -23.20
N THR A 410 9.08 6.12 -22.24
CA THR A 410 9.93 6.49 -21.10
C THR A 410 10.10 5.33 -20.10
N ALA A 411 9.10 4.48 -19.93
CA ALA A 411 9.18 3.36 -18.98
C ALA A 411 10.17 2.27 -19.43
N GLN A 412 10.26 1.98 -20.73
CA GLN A 412 11.13 0.93 -21.30
C GLN A 412 10.91 -0.46 -20.65
N LEU A 413 9.67 -0.76 -20.26
CA LEU A 413 9.38 -1.80 -19.28
C LEU A 413 9.79 -3.21 -19.74
N ALA A 414 9.44 -3.59 -20.97
CA ALA A 414 9.79 -4.91 -21.53
C ALA A 414 11.31 -5.09 -21.67
N GLU A 415 12.01 -4.10 -22.20
CA GLU A 415 13.47 -4.08 -22.34
C GLU A 415 14.16 -4.28 -20.98
N ARG A 416 13.69 -3.55 -19.96
CA ARG A 416 14.22 -3.60 -18.59
C ARG A 416 13.90 -4.89 -17.85
N LEU A 417 12.79 -5.55 -18.14
CA LEU A 417 12.45 -6.86 -17.57
C LEU A 417 13.35 -7.96 -18.15
N THR A 418 13.64 -7.89 -19.45
CA THR A 418 14.56 -8.80 -20.16
C THR A 418 16.02 -8.55 -19.79
N ALA A 419 16.43 -7.29 -19.56
CA ALA A 419 17.80 -6.91 -19.17
C ALA A 419 18.15 -7.22 -17.68
N ARG A 420 17.38 -8.08 -17.02
CA ARG A 420 17.63 -8.56 -15.65
C ARG A 420 18.55 -9.79 -15.67
N THR A 421 19.30 -9.96 -14.59
CA THR A 421 20.18 -11.10 -14.37
C THR A 421 19.40 -12.24 -13.72
N CYS A 422 19.29 -13.36 -14.44
CA CYS A 422 18.86 -14.62 -13.83
C CYS A 422 19.87 -15.05 -12.76
N SER A 423 19.38 -15.44 -11.58
CA SER A 423 20.19 -15.78 -10.41
C SER A 423 19.89 -17.21 -9.94
N ASP A 424 20.86 -17.82 -9.26
CA ASP A 424 20.67 -19.10 -8.58
C ASP A 424 19.91 -18.96 -7.23
N LEU A 425 19.44 -20.10 -6.73
CA LEU A 425 18.71 -20.19 -5.45
C LEU A 425 19.59 -19.95 -4.21
N PRO A 426 20.86 -20.43 -4.13
CA PRO A 426 21.75 -20.06 -3.03
C PRO A 426 21.91 -18.55 -2.84
N THR A 427 21.99 -17.78 -3.92
CA THR A 427 22.07 -16.31 -3.89
C THR A 427 20.77 -15.68 -3.38
N LEU A 428 19.60 -16.20 -3.78
CA LEU A 428 18.30 -15.77 -3.21
C LEU A 428 18.23 -16.09 -1.71
N THR A 429 18.57 -17.31 -1.31
CA THR A 429 18.56 -17.73 0.09
C THR A 429 19.49 -16.86 0.93
N ARG A 430 20.74 -16.62 0.49
CA ARG A 430 21.69 -15.76 1.21
C ARG A 430 21.23 -14.30 1.27
N ALA A 431 20.55 -13.79 0.25
CA ALA A 431 19.96 -12.44 0.28
C ALA A 431 18.81 -12.33 1.30
N LEU A 432 17.97 -13.36 1.42
CA LEU A 432 16.91 -13.43 2.42
C LEU A 432 17.48 -13.60 3.85
N GLU A 433 18.50 -14.44 4.04
CA GLU A 433 19.23 -14.58 5.31
C GLU A 433 19.87 -13.25 5.74
N LEU A 434 20.62 -12.58 4.84
CA LEU A 434 21.20 -11.26 5.11
C LEU A 434 20.12 -10.23 5.48
N ARG A 435 18.94 -10.29 4.86
CA ARG A 435 17.84 -9.39 5.17
C ARG A 435 17.27 -9.64 6.56
N GLU A 436 17.08 -10.90 6.94
CA GLU A 436 16.64 -11.31 8.28
C GLU A 436 17.70 -10.98 9.35
N GLU A 437 18.99 -11.24 9.07
CA GLU A 437 20.13 -10.84 9.92
C GLU A 437 20.17 -9.33 10.18
N ARG A 438 19.85 -8.50 9.18
CA ARG A 438 19.96 -7.03 9.27
C ARG A 438 18.69 -6.31 9.67
N TYR A 439 17.53 -6.99 9.76
CA TYR A 439 16.27 -6.33 10.10
C TYR A 439 16.34 -5.66 11.48
N GLY A 440 16.02 -4.38 11.54
CA GLY A 440 16.12 -3.56 12.76
C GLY A 440 17.54 -3.26 13.26
N GLN A 441 18.60 -3.74 12.61
CA GLN A 441 19.99 -3.45 13.02
C GLN A 441 20.43 -2.03 12.64
N ALA A 442 21.30 -1.44 13.47
CA ALA A 442 22.01 -0.20 13.18
C ALA A 442 23.54 -0.44 13.20
N GLY A 443 24.30 0.43 12.53
CA GLY A 443 25.77 0.44 12.66
C GLY A 443 26.56 -0.64 11.90
N TYR A 444 25.94 -1.47 11.07
CA TYR A 444 26.65 -2.47 10.26
C TYR A 444 27.30 -1.86 9.01
N GLU A 445 28.38 -2.47 8.50
CA GLU A 445 28.93 -2.17 7.18
C GLU A 445 28.36 -3.11 6.11
N ILE A 446 28.18 -2.60 4.91
CA ILE A 446 27.59 -3.33 3.77
C ILE A 446 28.73 -3.80 2.87
N ALA A 447 28.91 -5.10 2.72
CA ALA A 447 30.14 -5.71 2.21
C ALA A 447 30.50 -5.23 0.79
N ALA A 448 31.74 -4.76 0.60
CA ALA A 448 32.15 -3.98 -0.58
C ALA A 448 32.21 -4.72 -1.94
N ASN A 449 31.74 -5.98 -1.99
CA ASN A 449 31.74 -6.77 -3.23
C ASN A 449 30.80 -6.19 -4.29
N ARG A 450 31.25 -6.26 -5.55
CA ARG A 450 30.78 -5.40 -6.64
C ARG A 450 29.58 -6.00 -7.38
N ILE A 451 28.37 -5.63 -6.97
CA ILE A 451 27.16 -5.88 -7.76
C ILE A 451 26.94 -4.72 -8.75
N THR A 452 26.62 -5.05 -9.99
CA THR A 452 26.52 -4.11 -11.13
C THR A 452 25.14 -3.47 -11.26
N HIS A 453 24.62 -2.85 -10.19
CA HIS A 453 23.34 -2.10 -10.21
C HIS A 453 23.27 -1.11 -11.39
N ILE A 454 22.11 -0.94 -12.01
CA ILE A 454 21.87 0.02 -13.11
C ILE A 454 22.43 1.40 -12.72
N PRO A 455 23.19 2.10 -13.59
CA PRO A 455 23.52 3.49 -13.35
C PRO A 455 22.26 4.32 -13.07
N SER A 456 22.33 5.27 -12.12
CA SER A 456 21.22 5.98 -11.46
C SER A 456 20.49 5.26 -10.31
N THR A 457 20.66 3.95 -10.09
CA THR A 457 20.12 3.29 -8.88
C THR A 457 20.72 3.90 -7.61
N HIS A 458 19.87 4.11 -6.61
CA HIS A 458 20.29 4.45 -5.25
C HIS A 458 20.45 3.19 -4.40
N SER A 459 21.51 3.16 -3.60
CA SER A 459 21.77 2.08 -2.66
C SER A 459 22.05 2.60 -1.26
N LEU A 460 21.78 1.75 -0.27
CA LEU A 460 22.07 1.96 1.12
C LEU A 460 23.59 2.10 1.34
N CYS A 461 23.97 3.05 2.20
CA CYS A 461 25.34 3.28 2.63
C CYS A 461 25.33 3.69 4.11
N THR A 462 26.02 2.96 4.96
CA THR A 462 26.18 3.37 6.35
C THR A 462 27.27 4.43 6.50
N THR A 463 27.15 5.26 7.53
CA THR A 463 28.10 6.33 7.86
C THR A 463 28.82 6.03 9.16
N ALA A 464 30.04 6.54 9.32
CA ALA A 464 30.78 6.43 10.57
C ALA A 464 30.02 7.14 11.70
N GLY A 465 29.43 6.36 12.60
CA GLY A 465 28.42 6.82 13.58
C GLY A 465 27.08 6.07 13.50
N GLY A 466 26.90 5.14 12.55
CA GLY A 466 25.75 4.24 12.46
C GLY A 466 24.46 4.87 11.91
N VAL A 467 24.47 6.16 11.57
CA VAL A 467 23.35 6.82 10.91
C VAL A 467 23.23 6.30 9.47
N ARG A 468 22.01 5.85 9.15
CA ARG A 468 21.63 5.35 7.82
C ARG A 468 21.63 6.48 6.79
N ALA A 469 22.32 6.27 5.68
CA ALA A 469 22.31 7.17 4.52
C ALA A 469 22.04 6.38 3.22
N VAL A 470 21.63 7.09 2.18
CA VAL A 470 21.45 6.54 0.83
C VAL A 470 22.41 7.28 -0.10
N ARG A 471 22.95 6.59 -1.12
CA ARG A 471 23.82 7.21 -2.14
C ARG A 471 23.38 6.78 -3.54
N ARG A 472 23.58 7.67 -4.51
CA ARG A 472 23.27 7.44 -5.92
C ARG A 472 24.47 6.88 -6.68
N ARG A 473 24.30 5.79 -7.44
CA ARG A 473 25.33 5.25 -8.33
C ARG A 473 25.44 6.09 -9.60
N ARG A 474 26.54 6.85 -9.75
CA ARG A 474 26.85 7.64 -10.95
C ARG A 474 27.14 6.74 -12.17
N ARG A 475 26.92 7.27 -13.38
CA ARG A 475 27.51 6.71 -14.61
C ARG A 475 29.03 6.88 -14.56
N SER A 476 29.78 5.86 -14.97
CA SER A 476 31.24 5.95 -15.15
C SER A 476 31.58 6.98 -16.23
N GLY A 477 32.39 7.98 -15.89
CA GLY A 477 32.87 9.02 -16.82
C GLY A 477 32.39 10.45 -16.53
N ALA A 478 31.40 10.65 -15.64
CA ALA A 478 30.96 12.00 -15.25
C ALA A 478 31.70 12.51 -14.00
N GLY A 479 32.34 13.67 -14.10
CA GLY A 479 33.19 14.26 -13.05
C GLY A 479 32.47 14.66 -11.75
N ASP A 480 33.25 14.90 -10.69
CA ASP A 480 32.81 15.07 -9.29
C ASP A 480 32.08 16.40 -8.98
N LEU A 481 30.96 16.67 -9.67
CA LEU A 481 29.99 17.70 -9.29
C LEU A 481 28.89 17.15 -8.38
N LEU A 482 29.26 16.88 -7.13
CA LEU A 482 28.51 16.97 -5.87
C LEU A 482 29.50 16.57 -4.75
N PRO A 483 29.49 17.21 -3.57
CA PRO A 483 30.58 17.06 -2.62
C PRO A 483 30.74 15.63 -2.09
N ARG A 484 31.99 15.24 -1.83
CA ARG A 484 32.33 14.06 -1.02
C ARG A 484 31.57 14.10 0.31
N CYS A 485 31.38 12.93 0.93
CA CYS A 485 30.53 12.72 2.12
C CYS A 485 31.07 13.40 3.40
N GLY A 486 31.07 14.73 3.43
CA GLY A 486 31.25 15.55 4.62
C GLY A 486 29.93 15.73 5.37
N ARG A 487 30.02 16.06 6.66
CA ARG A 487 28.85 16.28 7.53
C ARG A 487 28.09 17.54 7.12
N ARG A 488 27.07 17.41 6.24
CA ARG A 488 25.94 18.33 6.27
C ARG A 488 25.10 18.01 7.51
N ALA A 489 25.48 18.62 8.63
CA ALA A 489 24.57 18.81 9.75
C ALA A 489 23.32 19.58 9.28
N PRO A 490 22.17 19.49 9.96
CA PRO A 490 21.09 20.46 9.75
C PRO A 490 21.65 21.89 9.90
N PRO A 491 21.14 22.87 9.15
CA PRO A 491 21.67 24.24 9.21
C PRO A 491 21.53 24.77 10.65
N PRO A 492 22.54 25.46 11.20
CA PRO A 492 22.68 25.65 12.64
C PRO A 492 21.49 26.40 13.28
N HIS A 493 20.81 27.28 12.53
CA HIS A 493 19.60 27.96 12.98
C HIS A 493 18.51 26.99 13.47
N LEU A 494 18.39 25.81 12.86
CA LEU A 494 17.30 24.86 13.11
C LEU A 494 17.51 24.07 14.41
N LEU A 495 18.77 23.83 14.80
CA LEU A 495 19.10 23.30 16.13
C LEU A 495 19.03 24.39 17.19
N GLU A 496 19.49 25.62 16.89
CA GLU A 496 19.39 26.73 17.82
C GLU A 496 17.94 27.14 18.14
N GLU A 497 17.05 27.24 17.15
CA GLU A 497 15.64 27.57 17.40
C GLU A 497 14.95 26.52 18.28
N VAL A 498 15.17 25.23 18.00
CA VAL A 498 14.60 24.15 18.81
C VAL A 498 15.15 24.19 20.24
N SER A 499 16.45 24.43 20.43
CA SER A 499 17.03 24.61 21.78
C SER A 499 16.53 25.87 22.49
N ARG A 500 16.34 26.99 21.76
CA ARG A 500 15.87 28.26 22.33
C ARG A 500 14.40 28.22 22.73
N ARG A 501 13.53 27.48 22.02
CA ARG A 501 12.09 27.36 22.34
C ARG A 501 11.78 26.51 23.59
N PHE A 502 12.74 25.75 24.12
CA PHE A 502 12.58 24.98 25.36
C PHE A 502 13.40 25.52 26.55
N ALA A 503 14.07 26.67 26.40
CA ALA A 503 14.74 27.35 27.50
C ALA A 503 13.73 28.21 28.28
N THR A 504 13.39 27.82 29.51
CA THR A 504 12.54 28.63 30.40
C THR A 504 13.27 29.90 30.86
N PRO A 505 12.71 31.11 30.66
CA PRO A 505 13.36 32.35 31.05
C PRO A 505 13.16 32.61 32.56
N GLY A 506 14.20 32.41 33.39
CA GLY A 506 14.05 32.67 34.83
C GLY A 506 15.17 32.23 35.77
N ALA A 507 16.44 32.56 35.51
CA ALA A 507 17.50 32.50 36.53
C ALA A 507 18.61 33.54 36.23
N PRO A 508 19.03 34.38 37.20
CA PRO A 508 20.10 35.35 36.98
C PRO A 508 21.49 34.67 36.97
N SER A 509 22.41 35.24 36.19
CA SER A 509 23.78 34.76 36.05
C SER A 509 24.65 35.19 37.24
N HIS A 510 25.34 34.23 37.86
CA HIS A 510 26.44 34.50 38.79
C HIS A 510 27.73 33.83 38.32
N SER A 511 28.80 34.61 38.29
CA SER A 511 30.15 34.21 37.88
C SER A 511 30.82 33.31 38.91
N LEU A 512 31.38 32.18 38.47
CA LEU A 512 32.19 31.29 39.32
C LEU A 512 33.59 31.87 39.58
N GLY A 513 33.72 32.65 40.66
CA GLY A 513 35.00 32.95 41.30
C GLY A 513 35.51 31.76 42.13
N ALA A 514 36.83 31.71 42.37
CA ALA A 514 37.48 30.53 42.93
C ALA A 514 37.61 30.53 44.48
N ALA A 515 37.26 29.37 45.09
CA ALA A 515 37.79 28.84 46.36
C ALA A 515 37.56 29.66 47.67
N PRO A 516 37.75 29.09 48.89
CA PRO A 516 38.22 27.75 49.24
C PRO A 516 37.31 26.95 50.20
N ARG A 517 37.81 25.79 50.68
CA ARG A 517 37.13 24.84 51.58
C ARG A 517 36.89 25.40 53.00
N ARG A 518 35.74 25.05 53.61
CA ARG A 518 35.59 24.85 55.07
C ARG A 518 34.75 23.61 55.39
N ARG A 519 34.97 23.02 56.57
CA ARG A 519 34.18 21.90 57.15
C ARG A 519 33.53 22.35 58.46
N LEU A 520 32.29 21.91 58.68
CA LEU A 520 31.52 21.77 59.95
C LEU A 520 30.23 21.02 59.51
N ARG A 521 29.76 19.88 60.07
CA ARG A 521 29.37 19.53 61.46
C ARG A 521 28.42 20.55 62.09
N SER A 522 27.23 20.19 62.60
CA SER A 522 26.38 18.98 62.50
C SER A 522 25.02 19.29 63.14
N ASN A 523 23.96 18.50 62.87
CA ASN A 523 23.06 17.88 63.88
C ASN A 523 21.74 17.35 63.28
N ASN A 524 21.07 16.50 64.07
CA ASN A 524 19.96 15.63 63.67
C ASN A 524 18.60 16.33 63.62
N VAL A 525 17.73 15.86 62.72
CA VAL A 525 16.34 15.46 63.06
C VAL A 525 16.10 14.09 62.41
N GLU A 526 15.41 13.17 63.10
CA GLU A 526 15.26 11.77 62.68
C GLU A 526 13.98 11.45 61.88
N ARG A 527 13.97 10.24 61.34
CA ARG A 527 12.92 9.65 60.49
C ARG A 527 11.69 9.23 61.30
N ARG A 528 10.50 9.50 60.75
CA ARG A 528 9.22 8.76 60.92
C ARG A 528 8.33 9.17 59.72
N TRP A 529 7.72 8.31 58.92
CA TRP A 529 7.50 6.86 58.98
C TRP A 529 7.98 6.20 57.64
N LEU A 530 7.64 4.98 57.19
CA LEU A 530 6.80 3.90 57.71
C LEU A 530 7.31 2.53 57.18
N THR A 531 7.56 1.56 58.05
CA THR A 531 7.70 0.13 57.70
C THR A 531 7.18 -0.75 58.82
N GLY A 532 6.55 -1.88 58.47
CA GLY A 532 6.00 -2.87 59.41
C GLY A 532 4.61 -3.35 58.99
N LEU A 533 4.25 -4.64 59.10
CA LEU A 533 5.00 -5.78 59.63
C LEU A 533 4.68 -7.09 58.87
N VAL A 534 5.58 -8.07 58.94
CA VAL A 534 5.39 -9.44 58.45
C VAL A 534 5.45 -10.43 59.61
N GLY A 535 4.59 -11.45 59.60
CA GLY A 535 4.68 -12.59 60.52
C GLY A 535 3.42 -13.46 60.56
N ARG A 536 3.48 -14.78 60.82
CA ARG A 536 4.63 -15.69 61.05
C ARG A 536 4.22 -17.16 60.77
N ARG A 537 5.14 -17.95 60.20
CA ARG A 537 5.30 -19.44 60.35
C ARG A 537 4.11 -20.31 59.90
N ALA A 538 4.21 -21.64 59.68
CA ALA A 538 5.36 -22.56 59.59
C ALA A 538 5.21 -23.44 58.33
N GLY A 539 6.24 -24.21 57.94
CA GLY A 539 6.23 -25.04 56.72
C GLY A 539 6.14 -26.55 56.95
N LEU A 540 5.97 -27.30 55.86
CA LEU A 540 6.12 -28.76 55.79
C LEU A 540 6.51 -29.19 54.35
N HIS A 541 7.28 -30.26 54.21
CA HIS A 541 7.81 -30.75 52.92
C HIS A 541 6.74 -31.43 52.05
N ARG A 542 6.92 -31.38 50.72
CA ARG A 542 7.03 -32.59 49.87
C ARG A 542 7.55 -32.30 48.45
N ASN A 543 8.25 -33.27 47.88
CA ASN A 543 8.75 -33.25 46.50
C ASN A 543 7.66 -33.71 45.52
N VAL A 544 7.61 -33.11 44.32
CA VAL A 544 7.21 -33.80 43.08
C VAL A 544 8.11 -33.29 41.95
N GLN A 545 8.70 -34.20 41.17
CA GLN A 545 9.41 -33.89 39.93
C GLN A 545 8.47 -34.07 38.73
N PHE A 546 8.60 -33.24 37.70
CA PHE A 546 8.04 -33.52 36.37
C PHE A 546 9.17 -33.87 35.39
N PRO A 547 9.12 -35.03 34.70
CA PRO A 547 10.25 -35.53 33.92
C PRO A 547 10.28 -34.99 32.49
N ARG A 548 11.49 -34.83 31.94
CA ARG A 548 11.71 -34.70 30.50
C ARG A 548 11.71 -36.08 29.83
N ARG A 549 11.00 -36.21 28.72
CA ARG A 549 11.29 -37.14 27.60
C ARG A 549 11.06 -36.33 26.31
N GLY A 550 11.81 -36.49 25.22
CA GLY A 550 12.71 -37.59 24.87
C GLY A 550 12.11 -38.33 23.68
N TRP A 551 12.56 -38.00 22.46
CA TRP A 551 12.05 -38.52 21.20
C TRP A 551 13.21 -39.02 20.33
N GLN A 552 13.12 -40.26 19.86
CA GLN A 552 13.98 -40.83 18.82
C GLN A 552 13.19 -41.81 17.95
N SER A 553 13.47 -41.76 16.64
CA SER A 553 13.34 -42.82 15.63
C SER A 553 12.14 -43.78 15.63
N GLY A 554 11.35 -43.74 14.55
CA GLY A 554 10.50 -44.85 14.10
C GLY A 554 9.88 -44.56 12.73
N ARG A 555 10.09 -45.45 11.74
CA ARG A 555 9.34 -45.47 10.47
C ARG A 555 8.48 -46.74 10.45
N VAL A 556 7.32 -46.72 9.78
CA VAL A 556 6.88 -47.71 8.74
C VAL A 556 5.44 -47.40 8.28
N TRP A 557 5.10 -47.92 7.11
CA TRP A 557 3.92 -47.69 6.27
C TRP A 557 2.58 -48.23 6.82
N GLY A 558 1.45 -47.71 6.32
CA GLY A 558 0.13 -48.36 6.44
C GLY A 558 -1.09 -47.50 6.07
N GLN A 559 -1.84 -47.90 5.03
CA GLN A 559 -3.17 -47.43 4.58
C GLN A 559 -3.88 -48.65 3.93
N PRO A 560 -5.21 -48.69 3.71
CA PRO A 560 -6.29 -47.75 4.10
C PRO A 560 -7.44 -48.41 4.90
N GLY A 561 -8.50 -47.67 5.27
CA GLY A 561 -9.74 -48.29 5.81
C GLY A 561 -10.86 -47.32 6.26
N LEU A 562 -12.05 -47.48 5.69
CA LEU A 562 -13.36 -46.91 6.05
C LEU A 562 -14.42 -48.04 5.91
N PRO A 563 -15.69 -47.97 6.40
CA PRO A 563 -16.44 -46.84 7.00
C PRO A 563 -17.32 -47.19 8.25
N ARG A 564 -18.24 -46.25 8.60
CA ARG A 564 -19.68 -46.39 8.99
C ARG A 564 -20.14 -46.32 10.46
N PHE A 565 -21.32 -45.67 10.59
CA PHE A 565 -22.26 -45.52 11.73
C PHE A 565 -21.71 -44.81 13.00
N ALA A 566 -22.27 -43.65 13.39
CA ALA A 566 -23.48 -43.43 14.25
C ALA A 566 -23.15 -43.63 15.75
N GLU A 567 -23.74 -42.89 16.70
CA GLU A 567 -25.08 -42.29 16.73
C GLU A 567 -25.13 -40.95 17.51
N GLU A 568 -26.34 -40.49 17.85
CA GLU A 568 -26.69 -39.17 18.40
C GLU A 568 -26.02 -38.74 19.71
N ARG A 569 -25.94 -37.41 19.93
CA ARG A 569 -26.52 -36.77 21.12
C ARG A 569 -26.75 -35.27 20.96
N SER A 570 -27.93 -34.82 21.37
CA SER A 570 -28.41 -33.43 21.32
C SER A 570 -28.23 -32.73 22.68
N ILE A 571 -27.88 -31.44 22.66
CA ILE A 571 -27.95 -30.55 23.83
C ILE A 571 -28.57 -29.20 23.40
N CYS A 572 -29.41 -28.64 24.26
CA CYS A 572 -30.30 -27.52 23.95
C CYS A 572 -29.62 -26.15 23.76
N VAL A 573 -30.28 -25.30 22.97
CA VAL A 573 -30.08 -23.85 22.93
C VAL A 573 -31.03 -23.17 23.91
N ARG A 574 -30.53 -22.28 24.78
CA ARG A 574 -31.22 -21.04 25.25
C ARG A 574 -30.21 -20.09 25.94
N PRO A 575 -30.51 -18.77 26.04
CA PRO A 575 -29.46 -17.75 25.97
C PRO A 575 -29.06 -17.09 27.29
N VAL A 576 -27.81 -16.63 27.36
CA VAL A 576 -27.33 -15.67 28.38
C VAL A 576 -27.72 -14.25 27.96
N ARG A 577 -28.93 -13.82 28.35
CA ARG A 577 -29.24 -12.40 28.61
C ARG A 577 -29.07 -12.14 30.11
N VAL A 578 -29.01 -10.86 30.50
CA VAL A 578 -28.77 -10.37 31.88
C VAL A 578 -27.31 -10.54 32.36
N LEU A 579 -26.41 -9.71 31.81
CA LEU A 579 -25.22 -9.23 32.56
C LEU A 579 -24.61 -7.90 32.03
N LEU A 580 -25.32 -7.15 31.18
CA LEU A 580 -24.79 -5.93 30.52
C LEU A 580 -25.62 -4.64 30.72
N ASP A 581 -26.77 -4.70 31.41
CA ASP A 581 -27.66 -3.55 31.67
C ASP A 581 -27.47 -2.90 33.07
N ARG A 582 -26.34 -3.17 33.73
CA ARG A 582 -25.94 -2.49 34.99
C ARG A 582 -24.71 -1.60 34.87
N ALA A 583 -23.92 -1.71 33.79
CA ALA A 583 -22.74 -0.86 33.57
C ALA A 583 -23.09 0.50 32.93
N LEU A 584 -24.09 0.53 32.03
CA LEU A 584 -24.41 1.72 31.23
C LEU A 584 -25.21 2.81 31.97
N ARG A 585 -25.75 2.52 33.15
CA ARG A 585 -26.59 3.46 33.93
C ARG A 585 -25.82 4.34 34.93
N LEU A 586 -24.48 4.26 34.95
CA LEU A 586 -23.60 5.04 35.84
C LEU A 586 -22.70 6.05 35.11
N LEU A 587 -22.85 6.20 33.79
CA LEU A 587 -22.04 7.12 32.95
C LEU A 587 -22.83 8.30 32.35
N PHE A 588 -24.12 8.43 32.66
CA PHE A 588 -25.02 9.47 32.12
C PHE A 588 -25.76 10.25 33.23
N SER A 589 -25.06 10.59 34.31
CA SER A 589 -25.64 11.30 35.46
C SER A 589 -24.73 12.39 36.05
N ASN A 590 -24.07 13.18 35.19
CA ASN A 590 -23.35 14.41 35.57
C ASN A 590 -23.08 15.30 34.33
N LEU A 591 -24.06 16.11 33.92
CA LEU A 591 -23.94 17.49 33.36
C LEU A 591 -25.32 17.95 32.82
N VAL A 592 -26.04 18.77 33.58
CA VAL A 592 -27.22 19.57 33.15
C VAL A 592 -27.26 20.85 34.01
N PHE A 593 -27.88 21.91 33.48
CA PHE A 593 -27.92 23.29 34.00
C PHE A 593 -26.61 24.08 33.78
N GLU A 594 -26.65 25.38 33.44
CA GLU A 594 -27.79 26.33 33.50
C GLU A 594 -28.69 26.39 32.24
N GLN A 595 -29.65 27.35 32.23
CA GLN A 595 -30.75 27.52 31.27
C GLN A 595 -30.80 28.93 30.67
N HIS A 596 -31.44 29.06 29.50
CA HIS A 596 -32.49 30.05 29.16
C HIS A 596 -32.97 29.70 27.73
N LEU A 597 -34.23 29.34 27.40
CA LEU A 597 -35.52 30.07 27.49
C LEU A 597 -35.43 31.43 26.77
N VAL A 598 -36.20 31.81 25.73
CA VAL A 598 -37.58 31.51 25.23
C VAL A 598 -37.60 31.70 23.68
N CYS A 599 -38.46 31.16 22.78
CA CYS A 599 -39.81 30.53 22.81
C CYS A 599 -39.97 29.40 21.74
N ILE A 600 -41.22 28.98 21.45
CA ILE A 600 -41.65 28.12 20.32
C ILE A 600 -42.92 28.70 19.66
N HIS A 601 -42.93 28.82 18.31
CA HIS A 601 -44.07 28.78 17.35
C HIS A 601 -43.63 29.42 16.01
N ARG A 602 -44.19 29.10 14.83
CA ARG A 602 -45.34 28.26 14.46
C ARG A 602 -45.10 27.64 13.07
N THR A 603 -45.60 26.44 12.82
CA THR A 603 -45.85 25.93 11.45
C THR A 603 -47.19 26.45 10.92
N LEU A 604 -47.30 26.66 9.61
CA LEU A 604 -48.55 26.55 8.84
C LEU A 604 -48.26 26.53 7.34
N ASP A 605 -49.00 25.72 6.59
CA ASP A 605 -48.94 25.66 5.12
C ASP A 605 -49.66 26.86 4.46
N HIS A 606 -49.13 27.37 3.33
CA HIS A 606 -49.69 27.07 2.00
C HIS A 606 -49.10 27.91 0.84
N ARG A 607 -48.85 27.21 -0.28
CA ARG A 607 -49.06 27.62 -1.69
C ARG A 607 -48.37 28.87 -2.29
N ASN A 608 -47.76 28.63 -3.46
CA ASN A 608 -47.61 29.56 -4.59
C ASN A 608 -48.91 30.34 -4.92
N PRO A 609 -48.90 31.49 -5.65
CA PRO A 609 -47.93 31.81 -6.72
C PRO A 609 -47.44 33.27 -6.86
N THR A 610 -46.45 33.45 -7.76
CA THR A 610 -46.17 34.65 -8.59
C THR A 610 -46.12 36.05 -7.95
N ALA A 611 -44.90 36.56 -7.83
CA ALA A 611 -44.52 37.94 -8.20
C ALA A 611 -43.07 37.91 -8.70
#